data_AF-A0A0F3GIA4-F1
#
_entry.id   AF-A0A0F3GIA4-F1
#
_cell.length_a   1.000
_cell.length_b   1.000
_cell.length_c   1.000
_cell.angle_alpha   90.00
_cell.angle_beta   90.00
_cell.angle_gamma   90.00
#
_symmetry.space_group_name_H-M   'P 1'
#
loop_
_entity.id
_entity.type
_entity.pdbx_description
1 polymer ?
#
loop_
_entity_poly.entity_id
_entity_poly.type
_entity_poly.pdbx_seq_one_letter_code
_entity_poly.pdbx_strand_id
1 'polypeptide(L)'
;MDSPVAGGVVSVDKAYKHRDFITAMNDNTHQEKEITMPKIDEEGYPAIERTLCTLSEQLEQSQRDIRDIKGKYAQLHELIQGHVSAKAAAEVVEPPYLFEQGYQGFNIIYYDRKYYAIAQDIGSVDFTKDDLSVFVSQSRCFISRSPTEVKGMVERYTILKRNIEERDSVIIALKSELAGSEKNLTIQQQQKAISERDATIISLRAMVSEKNQLIENLQKDATEKYLMIVEQQKLLAQKDGQ
;
A
#
# COMPACT_ATOMS: atom_id res chain seq x y z
N MET A 1 -31.48 16.26 30.24
CA MET A 1 -31.20 15.19 31.20
C MET A 1 -30.32 14.16 30.50
N ASP A 2 -29.04 14.52 30.48
CA ASP A 2 -27.85 13.70 30.68
C ASP A 2 -27.62 12.44 29.83
N SER A 3 -26.74 12.62 28.84
CA SER A 3 -25.63 11.69 28.61
C SER A 3 -24.62 11.77 29.76
N PRO A 4 -23.83 10.72 29.99
CA PRO A 4 -22.39 10.96 29.83
C PRO A 4 -21.60 9.84 29.15
N VAL A 5 -20.46 10.32 28.66
CA VAL A 5 -19.43 9.71 27.83
C VAL A 5 -18.36 9.03 28.69
N ALA A 6 -17.65 8.10 28.05
CA ALA A 6 -16.45 7.40 28.49
C ALA A 6 -15.38 8.25 29.19
N GLY A 7 -14.58 7.59 30.03
CA GLY A 7 -13.32 8.12 30.54
C GLY A 7 -12.62 7.11 31.42
N GLY A 8 -11.80 6.24 30.82
CA GLY A 8 -10.77 5.51 31.56
C GLY A 8 -9.46 6.27 31.48
N VAL A 9 -8.73 6.39 32.59
CA VAL A 9 -7.25 6.37 32.62
C VAL A 9 -6.79 5.79 33.97
N VAL A 10 -5.79 4.92 33.86
CA VAL A 10 -5.10 4.13 34.88
C VAL A 10 -4.08 4.97 35.64
N SER A 11 -3.89 4.70 36.93
CA SER A 11 -2.63 4.60 37.71
C SER A 11 -3.02 4.54 39.20
N VAL A 12 -2.35 3.86 40.13
CA VAL A 12 -0.95 3.96 40.52
C VAL A 12 -0.69 2.80 41.52
N ASP A 13 0.53 2.23 41.46
CA ASP A 13 1.28 1.53 42.51
C ASP A 13 0.69 0.33 43.30
N LYS A 14 1.16 -0.86 42.90
CA LYS A 14 1.33 -2.00 43.81
C LYS A 14 2.70 -1.93 44.47
N ALA A 15 2.75 -1.54 45.75
CA ALA A 15 3.77 -2.02 46.67
C ALA A 15 3.31 -1.90 48.13
N TYR A 16 3.04 -3.07 48.72
CA TYR A 16 3.12 -3.43 50.13
C TYR A 16 2.29 -2.65 51.17
N LYS A 17 1.33 -3.37 51.79
CA LYS A 17 1.25 -3.46 53.26
C LYS A 17 0.70 -4.81 53.69
N HIS A 18 1.42 -5.39 54.63
CA HIS A 18 1.59 -6.80 54.91
C HIS A 18 1.04 -7.09 56.32
N ARG A 19 -0.27 -6.94 56.54
CA ARG A 19 -0.79 -7.02 57.92
C ARG A 19 -2.10 -7.74 58.21
N ASP A 20 -2.92 -8.08 57.21
CA ASP A 20 -4.28 -8.57 57.54
C ASP A 20 -4.53 -10.05 57.18
N PHE A 21 -3.54 -10.76 56.64
CA PHE A 21 -3.71 -12.15 56.21
C PHE A 21 -3.69 -13.18 57.35
N ILE A 22 -3.34 -12.78 58.59
CA ILE A 22 -3.23 -13.72 59.72
C ILE A 22 -4.55 -13.86 60.49
N THR A 23 -5.57 -13.02 60.26
CA THR A 23 -6.78 -12.99 61.12
C THR A 23 -8.07 -13.49 60.45
N ALA A 24 -8.10 -13.71 59.13
CA ALA A 24 -9.32 -14.11 58.43
C ALA A 24 -9.42 -15.62 58.11
N MET A 25 -8.57 -16.45 58.71
CA MET A 25 -8.56 -17.90 58.48
C MET A 25 -9.19 -18.71 59.63
N ASN A 26 -10.12 -18.12 60.38
CA ASN A 26 -10.75 -18.81 61.52
C ASN A 26 -12.28 -18.92 61.49
N ASP A 27 -12.95 -18.50 60.42
CA ASP A 27 -14.39 -18.74 60.27
C ASP A 27 -14.73 -19.03 58.81
N ASN A 28 -14.60 -20.30 58.41
CA ASN A 28 -15.35 -20.81 57.27
C ASN A 28 -15.78 -22.25 57.53
N THR A 29 -17.01 -22.35 58.04
CA THR A 29 -17.80 -23.58 58.15
C THR A 29 -18.00 -24.19 56.76
N HIS A 30 -17.09 -25.06 56.35
CA HIS A 30 -17.33 -25.96 55.23
C HIS A 30 -18.24 -27.08 55.70
N GLN A 31 -19.48 -27.09 55.19
CA GLN A 31 -20.27 -28.31 55.13
C GLN A 31 -19.49 -29.32 54.30
N GLU A 32 -18.85 -30.27 54.96
CA GLU A 32 -18.29 -31.46 54.31
C GLU A 32 -19.44 -32.21 53.65
N LYS A 33 -19.56 -32.12 52.32
CA LYS A 33 -20.25 -33.15 51.56
C LYS A 33 -19.41 -34.40 51.68
N GLU A 34 -19.87 -35.34 52.49
CA GLU A 34 -19.28 -36.68 52.63
C GLU A 34 -19.22 -37.34 51.24
N ILE A 35 -18.03 -37.38 50.64
CA ILE A 35 -17.78 -38.12 49.41
C ILE A 35 -17.75 -39.58 49.81
N THR A 36 -18.86 -40.30 49.60
CA THR A 36 -18.87 -41.75 49.75
C THR A 36 -17.98 -42.36 48.66
N MET A 37 -16.80 -42.83 49.04
CA MET A 37 -15.94 -43.63 48.16
C MET A 37 -16.68 -44.91 47.73
N PRO A 38 -16.74 -45.24 46.44
CA PRO A 38 -17.28 -46.51 46.00
C PRO A 38 -16.48 -47.64 46.65
N LYS A 39 -17.16 -48.58 47.31
CA LYS A 39 -16.52 -49.78 47.89
C LYS A 39 -15.97 -50.62 46.74
N ILE A 40 -14.66 -50.59 46.58
CA ILE A 40 -13.93 -51.48 45.67
C ILE A 40 -14.06 -52.89 46.28
N ASP A 41 -14.54 -53.84 45.50
CA ASP A 41 -14.62 -55.26 45.89
C ASP A 41 -13.21 -55.87 46.01
N GLU A 42 -13.11 -57.08 46.59
CA GLU A 42 -11.82 -57.75 46.80
C GLU A 42 -11.06 -58.05 45.48
N GLU A 43 -11.73 -57.96 44.32
CA GLU A 43 -11.12 -58.11 42.99
C GLU A 43 -10.67 -56.77 42.35
N GLY A 44 -11.28 -55.65 42.73
CA GLY A 44 -10.97 -54.34 42.16
C GLY A 44 -9.63 -53.75 42.63
N TYR A 45 -9.21 -54.03 43.86
CA TYR A 45 -7.93 -53.52 44.38
C TYR A 45 -6.71 -54.13 43.65
N PRO A 46 -6.62 -55.47 43.47
CA PRO A 46 -5.56 -56.07 42.66
C PRO A 46 -5.58 -55.64 41.19
N ALA A 47 -6.76 -55.37 40.61
CA ALA A 47 -6.88 -54.90 39.22
C ALA A 47 -6.31 -53.47 39.06
N ILE A 48 -6.54 -52.60 40.05
CA ILE A 48 -5.96 -51.26 40.09
C ILE A 48 -4.44 -51.34 40.26
N GLU A 49 -3.93 -52.20 41.15
CA GLU A 49 -2.48 -52.38 41.34
C GLU A 49 -1.80 -52.90 40.06
N ARG A 50 -2.39 -53.87 39.36
CA ARG A 50 -1.85 -54.35 38.07
C ARG A 50 -1.83 -53.25 37.03
N THR A 51 -2.88 -52.42 36.97
CA THR A 51 -2.98 -51.31 36.03
C THR A 51 -1.94 -50.24 36.35
N LEU A 52 -1.76 -49.89 37.63
CA LEU A 52 -0.74 -48.94 38.09
C LEU A 52 0.68 -49.46 37.80
N CYS A 53 0.94 -50.74 38.00
CA CYS A 53 2.22 -51.36 37.67
C CYS A 53 2.50 -51.25 36.17
N THR A 54 1.53 -51.62 35.34
CA THR A 54 1.64 -51.54 33.87
C THR A 54 1.89 -50.11 33.38
N LEU A 55 1.16 -49.13 33.92
CA LEU A 55 1.35 -47.71 33.57
C LEU A 55 2.71 -47.18 34.04
N SER A 56 3.21 -47.64 35.18
CA SER A 56 4.53 -47.25 35.68
C SER A 56 5.64 -47.79 34.78
N GLU A 57 5.55 -49.06 34.37
CA GLU A 57 6.48 -49.66 33.41
C GLU A 57 6.46 -48.94 32.05
N GLN A 58 5.28 -48.58 31.54
CA GLN A 58 5.14 -47.80 30.31
C GLN A 58 5.76 -46.41 30.43
N LEU A 59 5.58 -45.74 31.56
CA LEU A 59 6.17 -44.42 31.81
C LEU A 59 7.70 -44.51 31.83
N GLU A 60 8.26 -45.51 32.52
CA GLU A 60 9.71 -45.74 32.55
C GLU A 60 10.26 -46.05 31.15
N GLN A 61 9.55 -46.85 30.36
CA GLN A 61 9.95 -47.17 28.99
C GLN A 61 9.96 -45.89 28.12
N SER A 62 8.92 -45.08 28.20
CA SER A 62 8.84 -43.80 27.49
C SER A 62 9.98 -42.85 27.90
N GLN A 63 10.34 -42.81 29.18
CA GLN A 63 11.47 -42.01 29.68
C GLN A 63 12.82 -42.50 29.13
N ARG A 64 13.01 -43.82 28.99
CA ARG A 64 14.20 -44.40 28.35
C ARG A 64 14.27 -44.00 26.87
N ASP A 65 13.16 -44.11 26.16
CA ASP A 65 13.09 -43.77 24.74
C ASP A 65 13.37 -42.28 24.49
N ILE A 66 12.80 -41.39 25.31
CA ILE A 66 13.09 -39.96 25.25
C ILE A 66 14.58 -39.67 25.46
N ARG A 67 15.22 -40.38 26.40
CA ARG A 67 16.65 -40.21 26.67
C ARG A 67 17.51 -40.67 25.48
N ASP A 68 17.17 -41.81 24.89
CA ASP A 68 17.85 -42.34 23.70
C ASP A 68 17.67 -41.41 22.50
N ILE A 69 16.45 -40.91 22.26
CA ILE A 69 16.16 -39.92 21.23
C ILE A 69 16.98 -38.65 21.46
N LYS A 70 17.03 -38.11 22.68
CA LYS A 70 17.87 -36.94 23.00
C LYS A 70 19.36 -37.21 22.74
N GLY A 71 19.85 -38.40 23.07
CA GLY A 71 21.21 -38.83 22.76
C GLY A 71 21.49 -38.86 21.25
N LYS A 72 20.57 -39.44 20.46
CA LYS A 72 20.64 -39.45 19.00
C LYS A 72 20.60 -38.03 18.41
N TYR A 73 19.77 -37.14 18.94
CA TYR A 73 19.74 -35.74 18.53
C TYR A 73 21.04 -35.01 18.87
N ALA A 74 21.64 -35.25 20.04
CA ALA A 74 22.91 -34.66 20.41
C ALA A 74 24.06 -35.14 19.51
N GLN A 75 24.12 -36.45 19.23
CA GLN A 75 25.08 -37.03 18.29
C GLN A 75 24.90 -36.50 16.87
N LEU A 76 23.65 -36.37 16.40
CA LEU A 76 23.35 -35.77 15.10
C LEU A 76 23.74 -34.29 15.07
N HIS A 77 23.48 -33.54 16.14
CA HIS A 77 23.87 -32.13 16.25
C HIS A 77 25.39 -31.96 16.23
N GLU A 78 26.13 -32.83 16.93
CA GLU A 78 27.60 -32.86 16.94
C GLU A 78 28.15 -33.25 15.56
N LEU A 79 27.55 -34.24 14.89
CA LEU A 79 27.92 -34.63 13.53
C LEU A 79 27.66 -33.48 12.54
N ILE A 80 26.52 -32.81 12.64
CA ILE A 80 26.20 -31.62 11.83
C ILE A 80 27.19 -30.49 12.13
N GLN A 81 27.50 -30.20 13.39
CA GLN A 81 28.49 -29.18 13.74
C GLN A 81 29.90 -29.52 13.25
N GLY A 82 30.29 -30.80 13.30
CA GLY A 82 31.54 -31.29 12.72
C GLY A 82 31.58 -31.11 11.20
N HIS A 83 30.49 -31.43 10.51
CA HIS A 83 30.36 -31.17 9.06
C HIS A 83 30.31 -29.68 8.75
N VAL A 84 29.66 -28.86 9.57
CA VAL A 84 29.62 -27.40 9.41
C VAL A 84 30.98 -26.77 9.68
N SER A 85 31.76 -27.27 10.64
CA SER A 85 33.12 -26.80 10.93
C SER A 85 34.12 -27.23 9.86
N ALA A 86 34.04 -28.48 9.38
CA ALA A 86 34.85 -28.98 8.26
C ALA A 86 34.48 -28.31 6.91
N LYS A 87 33.21 -27.97 6.69
CA LYS A 87 32.71 -27.25 5.50
C LYS A 87 32.82 -25.72 5.63
N ALA A 88 33.01 -25.17 6.83
CA ALA A 88 33.33 -23.75 7.04
C ALA A 88 34.81 -23.44 6.77
N ALA A 89 35.69 -24.45 6.80
CA ALA A 89 37.10 -24.30 6.43
C ALA A 89 37.34 -24.27 4.91
N ALA A 90 36.31 -24.48 4.08
CA ALA A 90 36.36 -24.31 2.64
C ALA A 90 35.05 -23.69 2.16
N GLU A 91 35.07 -22.40 1.85
CA GLU A 91 33.97 -21.67 1.22
C GLU A 91 33.76 -22.20 -0.22
N VAL A 92 33.24 -23.41 -0.34
CA VAL A 92 32.82 -24.00 -1.61
C VAL A 92 31.44 -23.43 -1.90
N VAL A 93 31.39 -22.37 -2.72
CA VAL A 93 30.14 -21.86 -3.28
C VAL A 93 29.49 -22.99 -4.07
N GLU A 94 28.37 -23.52 -3.57
CA GLU A 94 27.64 -24.59 -4.26
C GLU A 94 27.12 -24.08 -5.61
N PRO A 95 27.20 -24.90 -6.67
CA PRO A 95 26.73 -24.49 -7.99
C PRO A 95 25.23 -24.14 -7.94
N PRO A 96 24.78 -23.15 -8.73
CA PRO A 96 23.39 -22.75 -8.75
C PRO A 96 22.47 -23.92 -9.11
N TYR A 97 21.45 -24.16 -8.29
CA TYR A 97 20.49 -25.24 -8.43
C TYR A 97 19.13 -24.68 -8.86
N LEU A 98 18.56 -25.23 -9.95
CA LEU A 98 17.20 -24.89 -10.36
C LEU A 98 16.20 -25.51 -9.37
N PHE A 99 15.56 -24.68 -8.56
CA PHE A 99 14.58 -25.12 -7.57
C PHE A 99 13.20 -25.34 -8.20
N GLU A 100 12.76 -24.43 -9.07
CA GLU A 100 11.46 -24.53 -9.76
C GLU A 100 11.48 -23.77 -11.07
N GLN A 101 10.79 -24.28 -12.09
CA GLN A 101 10.74 -23.69 -13.41
C GLN A 101 9.34 -23.14 -13.71
N GLY A 102 9.26 -21.93 -14.27
CA GLY A 102 8.02 -21.37 -14.82
C GLY A 102 6.96 -20.98 -13.79
N TYR A 103 7.33 -20.81 -12.53
CA TYR A 103 6.44 -20.28 -11.51
C TYR A 103 6.02 -18.86 -11.88
N GLN A 104 4.78 -18.68 -12.37
CA GLN A 104 4.22 -17.38 -12.77
C GLN A 104 5.10 -16.63 -13.81
N GLY A 105 5.82 -17.36 -14.67
CA GLY A 105 6.76 -16.79 -15.65
C GLY A 105 8.18 -16.55 -15.13
N PHE A 106 8.50 -17.04 -13.92
CA PHE A 106 9.83 -16.94 -13.30
C PHE A 106 10.41 -18.33 -13.04
N ASN A 107 11.73 -18.45 -13.18
CA ASN A 107 12.49 -19.61 -12.71
C ASN A 107 13.07 -19.30 -11.34
N ILE A 108 12.88 -20.19 -10.37
CA ILE A 108 13.40 -20.06 -9.01
C ILE A 108 14.70 -20.87 -8.93
N ILE A 109 15.79 -20.21 -8.56
CA ILE A 109 17.13 -20.78 -8.48
C ILE A 109 17.64 -20.60 -7.05
N TYR A 110 18.23 -21.65 -6.48
CA TYR A 110 18.91 -21.61 -5.20
C TYR A 110 20.41 -21.45 -5.45
N TYR A 111 20.98 -20.38 -4.90
CA TYR A 111 22.41 -20.07 -5.01
C TYR A 111 22.84 -19.24 -3.80
N ASP A 112 24.05 -19.42 -3.29
CA ASP A 112 24.57 -18.64 -2.16
C ASP A 112 23.57 -18.51 -0.98
N ARG A 113 22.92 -19.63 -0.60
CA ARG A 113 21.92 -19.70 0.48
C ARG A 113 20.70 -18.79 0.32
N LYS A 114 20.42 -18.32 -0.90
CA LYS A 114 19.28 -17.48 -1.25
C LYS A 114 18.52 -18.11 -2.42
N TYR A 115 17.24 -17.78 -2.49
CA TYR A 115 16.37 -18.10 -3.61
C TYR A 115 16.24 -16.86 -4.49
N TYR A 116 16.47 -17.04 -5.78
CA TYR A 116 16.35 -16.03 -6.82
C TYR A 116 15.22 -16.45 -7.76
N ALA A 117 14.13 -15.69 -7.80
CA ALA A 117 13.16 -15.80 -8.89
C ALA A 117 13.60 -14.89 -10.03
N ILE A 118 13.88 -15.45 -11.20
CA ILE A 118 14.36 -14.74 -12.39
C ILE A 118 13.32 -14.89 -13.50
N ALA A 119 12.90 -13.78 -14.09
CA ALA A 119 11.95 -13.76 -15.19
C ALA A 119 12.50 -14.55 -16.39
N GLN A 120 11.67 -15.40 -16.99
CA GLN A 120 12.09 -16.25 -18.10
C GLN A 120 12.51 -15.46 -19.36
N ASP A 121 12.01 -14.24 -19.50
CA ASP A 121 12.32 -13.35 -20.62
C ASP A 121 13.73 -12.71 -20.52
N ILE A 122 14.46 -12.91 -19.41
CA ILE A 122 15.85 -12.43 -19.27
C ILE A 122 16.81 -13.25 -20.13
N GLY A 123 16.51 -14.52 -20.40
CA GLY A 123 17.42 -15.43 -21.07
C GLY A 123 18.46 -16.05 -20.11
N SER A 124 19.66 -16.35 -20.60
CA SER A 124 20.73 -16.94 -19.79
C SER A 124 21.33 -15.91 -18.85
N VAL A 125 21.38 -16.22 -17.56
CA VAL A 125 22.00 -15.38 -16.52
C VAL A 125 23.18 -16.13 -15.91
N ASP A 126 24.35 -15.50 -15.90
CA ASP A 126 25.55 -15.98 -15.22
C ASP A 126 25.61 -15.38 -13.81
N PHE A 127 25.25 -16.17 -12.80
CA PHE A 127 25.27 -15.76 -11.38
C PHE A 127 26.65 -15.36 -10.84
N THR A 128 27.73 -15.60 -11.59
CA THR A 128 29.09 -15.24 -11.20
C THR A 128 29.59 -13.96 -11.86
N LYS A 129 28.99 -13.54 -12.97
CA LYS A 129 29.44 -12.39 -13.77
C LYS A 129 28.40 -11.28 -13.89
N ASP A 130 27.13 -11.64 -13.91
CA ASP A 130 26.05 -10.70 -14.14
C ASP A 130 25.69 -9.95 -12.86
N ASP A 131 25.48 -8.64 -12.99
CA ASP A 131 24.97 -7.84 -11.90
C ASP A 131 23.45 -8.03 -11.77
N LEU A 132 23.08 -8.90 -10.84
CA LEU A 132 21.67 -9.21 -10.55
C LEU A 132 20.89 -8.00 -10.02
N SER A 133 21.57 -6.95 -9.53
CA SER A 133 20.91 -5.74 -9.01
C SER A 133 20.09 -5.02 -10.09
N VAL A 134 20.54 -5.07 -11.35
CA VAL A 134 19.82 -4.50 -12.50
C VAL A 134 18.47 -5.20 -12.68
N PHE A 135 18.45 -6.54 -12.63
CA PHE A 135 17.21 -7.30 -12.78
C PHE A 135 16.25 -7.09 -11.60
N VAL A 136 16.78 -6.90 -10.39
CA VAL A 136 15.96 -6.55 -9.22
C VAL A 136 15.30 -5.19 -9.41
N SER A 137 16.04 -4.17 -9.85
CA SER A 137 15.49 -2.82 -10.09
C SER A 137 14.39 -2.81 -11.16
N GLN A 138 14.46 -3.72 -12.13
CA GLN A 138 13.49 -3.86 -13.22
C GLN A 138 12.29 -4.75 -12.85
N SER A 139 12.19 -5.23 -11.59
CA SER A 139 11.19 -6.23 -11.18
C SER A 139 11.23 -7.54 -11.99
N ARG A 140 12.41 -7.87 -12.52
CA ARG A 140 12.67 -9.11 -13.27
C ARG A 140 13.45 -10.13 -12.44
N CYS A 141 13.92 -9.75 -11.25
CA CYS A 141 14.50 -10.65 -10.26
C CYS A 141 13.96 -10.35 -8.85
N PHE A 142 13.64 -11.39 -8.09
CA PHE A 142 13.29 -11.29 -6.67
C PHE A 142 14.16 -12.22 -5.85
N ILE A 143 14.61 -11.74 -4.69
CA ILE A 143 15.59 -12.46 -3.86
C ILE A 143 15.08 -12.56 -2.44
N SER A 144 15.10 -13.75 -1.86
CA SER A 144 14.86 -13.95 -0.42
C SER A 144 15.58 -15.21 0.09
N ARG A 145 15.56 -15.43 1.41
CA ARG A 145 16.12 -16.63 2.06
C ARG A 145 15.15 -17.81 2.14
N SER A 146 13.89 -17.62 1.73
CA SER A 146 12.84 -18.64 1.80
C SER A 146 12.15 -18.81 0.44
N PRO A 147 11.93 -20.05 -0.03
CA PRO A 147 11.24 -20.28 -1.29
C PRO A 147 9.78 -19.80 -1.23
N THR A 148 9.14 -19.90 -0.08
CA THR A 148 7.75 -19.43 0.14
C THR A 148 7.66 -17.92 0.03
N GLU A 149 8.65 -17.20 0.57
CA GLU A 149 8.66 -15.73 0.53
C GLU A 149 8.93 -15.23 -0.89
N VAL A 150 9.92 -15.80 -1.60
CA VAL A 150 10.19 -15.47 -3.02
C VAL A 150 8.95 -15.71 -3.88
N LYS A 151 8.27 -16.84 -3.71
CA LYS A 151 7.01 -17.13 -4.41
C LYS A 151 5.95 -16.07 -4.13
N GLY A 152 5.77 -15.69 -2.87
CA GLY A 152 4.83 -14.63 -2.50
C GLY A 152 5.20 -13.25 -3.07
N MET A 153 6.50 -12.95 -3.24
CA MET A 153 6.93 -11.73 -3.94
C MET A 153 6.54 -11.76 -5.42
N VAL A 154 6.83 -12.87 -6.11
CA VAL A 154 6.47 -13.07 -7.52
C VAL A 154 4.95 -12.98 -7.71
N GLU A 155 4.17 -13.66 -6.88
CA GLU A 155 2.70 -13.65 -6.93
C GLU A 155 2.13 -12.25 -6.74
N ARG A 156 2.61 -11.50 -5.74
CA ARG A 156 2.20 -10.10 -5.55
C ARG A 156 2.53 -9.24 -6.76
N TYR A 157 3.70 -9.44 -7.35
CA TYR A 157 4.12 -8.73 -8.56
C TYR A 157 3.21 -9.06 -9.75
N THR A 158 2.90 -10.34 -10.01
CA THR A 158 2.06 -10.71 -11.15
C THR A 158 0.61 -10.24 -11.00
N ILE A 159 0.04 -10.31 -9.79
CA ILE A 159 -1.27 -9.73 -9.48
C ILE A 159 -1.26 -8.22 -9.73
N LEU A 160 -0.24 -7.51 -9.23
CA LEU A 160 -0.15 -6.07 -9.40
C LEU A 160 0.00 -5.69 -10.88
N LYS A 161 0.84 -6.39 -11.63
CA LYS A 161 1.04 -6.18 -13.06
C LYS A 161 -0.27 -6.32 -13.84
N ARG A 162 -1.00 -7.42 -13.62
CA ARG A 162 -2.32 -7.66 -14.25
C ARG A 162 -3.32 -6.55 -13.92
N ASN A 163 -3.37 -6.12 -12.66
CA ASN A 163 -4.28 -5.04 -12.24
C ASN A 163 -3.91 -3.69 -12.87
N ILE A 164 -2.62 -3.43 -13.12
CA ILE A 164 -2.17 -2.22 -13.82
C ILE A 164 -2.62 -2.28 -15.28
N GLU A 165 -2.44 -3.41 -15.97
CA GLU A 165 -2.86 -3.61 -17.36
C GLU A 165 -4.38 -3.46 -17.54
N GLU A 166 -5.17 -3.99 -16.60
CA GLU A 166 -6.63 -3.81 -16.57
C GLU A 166 -7.01 -2.34 -16.39
N ARG A 167 -6.35 -1.63 -15.47
CA ARG A 167 -6.59 -0.19 -15.25
C ARG A 167 -6.21 0.65 -16.45
N ASP A 168 -5.10 0.35 -17.11
CA ASP A 168 -4.66 1.07 -18.31
C ASP A 168 -5.68 0.93 -19.44
N SER A 169 -6.24 -0.27 -19.60
CA SER A 169 -7.32 -0.52 -20.56
C SER A 169 -8.56 0.33 -20.28
N VAL A 170 -8.97 0.45 -19.00
CA VAL A 170 -10.10 1.29 -18.58
C VAL A 170 -9.79 2.78 -18.78
N ILE A 171 -8.57 3.23 -18.48
CA ILE A 171 -8.15 4.62 -18.67
C ILE A 171 -8.23 5.00 -20.16
N ILE A 172 -7.79 4.11 -21.06
CA ILE A 172 -7.90 4.34 -22.50
C ILE A 172 -9.36 4.48 -22.93
N ALA A 173 -10.24 3.59 -22.47
CA ALA A 173 -11.67 3.64 -22.78
C ALA A 173 -12.31 4.95 -22.30
N LEU A 174 -12.11 5.32 -21.03
CA LEU A 174 -12.65 6.56 -20.45
C LEU A 174 -12.13 7.82 -21.14
N LYS A 175 -10.86 7.84 -21.56
CA LYS A 175 -10.31 8.97 -22.33
C LYS A 175 -11.00 9.12 -23.68
N SER A 176 -11.30 8.01 -24.36
CA SER A 176 -12.01 8.05 -25.65
C SER A 176 -13.45 8.52 -25.50
N GLU A 177 -14.15 8.07 -24.45
CA GLU A 177 -15.52 8.48 -24.15
C GLU A 177 -15.60 9.97 -23.77
N LEU A 178 -14.65 10.45 -22.96
CA LEU A 178 -14.58 11.87 -22.58
C LEU A 178 -14.33 12.77 -23.80
N ALA A 179 -13.46 12.34 -24.71
CA ALA A 179 -13.20 13.04 -25.96
C ALA A 179 -14.43 13.07 -26.88
N GLY A 180 -15.19 11.98 -26.93
CA GLY A 180 -16.43 11.85 -27.71
C GLY A 180 -17.67 12.44 -27.05
N SER A 181 -17.59 12.89 -25.79
CA SER A 181 -18.76 13.38 -25.07
C SER A 181 -19.36 14.62 -25.74
N GLU A 182 -20.69 14.63 -25.89
CA GLU A 182 -21.43 15.72 -26.54
C GLU A 182 -21.11 17.09 -25.92
N LYS A 183 -20.86 17.12 -24.60
CA LYS A 183 -20.47 18.33 -23.89
C LYS A 183 -19.15 18.89 -24.41
N ASN A 184 -18.16 18.04 -24.65
CA ASN A 184 -16.84 18.46 -25.12
C ASN A 184 -16.93 18.98 -26.57
N LEU A 185 -17.69 18.30 -27.43
CA LEU A 185 -18.00 18.77 -28.78
C LEU A 185 -18.75 20.11 -28.76
N THR A 186 -19.71 20.27 -27.85
CA THR A 186 -20.46 21.53 -27.67
C THR A 186 -19.54 22.66 -27.23
N ILE A 187 -18.62 22.40 -26.29
CA ILE A 187 -17.62 23.38 -25.85
C ILE A 187 -16.73 23.81 -27.03
N GLN A 188 -16.25 22.86 -27.85
CA GLN A 188 -15.45 23.18 -29.04
C GLN A 188 -16.22 24.04 -30.05
N GLN A 189 -17.48 23.72 -30.30
CA GLN A 189 -18.34 24.50 -31.19
C GLN A 189 -18.59 25.91 -30.64
N GLN A 190 -18.85 26.04 -29.34
CA GLN A 190 -19.03 27.33 -28.67
C GLN A 190 -17.75 28.17 -28.72
N GLN A 191 -16.58 27.57 -28.51
CA GLN A 191 -15.29 28.26 -28.58
C GLN A 191 -15.02 28.82 -29.99
N LYS A 192 -15.37 28.06 -31.03
CA LYS A 192 -15.29 28.53 -32.42
C LYS A 192 -16.22 29.72 -32.64
N ALA A 193 -17.48 29.63 -32.22
CA ALA A 193 -18.46 30.71 -32.38
C ALA A 193 -18.05 31.98 -31.61
N ILE A 194 -17.44 31.85 -30.43
CA ILE A 194 -16.91 32.99 -29.67
C ILE A 194 -15.77 33.66 -30.46
N SER A 195 -14.85 32.88 -31.01
CA SER A 195 -13.72 33.40 -31.79
C SER A 195 -14.19 34.19 -33.03
N GLU A 196 -15.22 33.70 -33.71
CA GLU A 196 -15.84 34.40 -34.86
C GLU A 196 -16.53 35.71 -34.44
N ARG A 197 -17.23 35.70 -33.30
CA ARG A 197 -17.86 36.91 -32.74
C ARG A 197 -16.82 37.93 -32.31
N ASP A 198 -15.72 37.51 -31.68
CA ASP A 198 -14.64 38.40 -31.25
C ASP A 198 -14.00 39.11 -32.45
N ALA A 199 -13.77 38.40 -33.56
CA ALA A 199 -13.30 39.02 -34.81
C ALA A 199 -14.28 40.07 -35.34
N THR A 200 -15.58 39.78 -35.28
CA THR A 200 -16.63 40.73 -35.69
C THR A 200 -16.66 41.97 -34.79
N ILE A 201 -16.55 41.79 -33.47
CA ILE A 201 -16.51 42.88 -32.49
C ILE A 201 -15.29 43.79 -32.74
N ILE A 202 -14.12 43.23 -33.05
CA ILE A 202 -12.93 44.00 -33.39
C ILE A 202 -13.19 44.89 -34.63
N SER A 203 -13.78 44.32 -35.69
CA SER A 203 -14.14 45.08 -36.90
C SER A 203 -15.16 46.19 -36.62
N LEU A 204 -16.22 45.89 -35.88
CA LEU A 204 -17.23 46.89 -35.50
C LEU A 204 -16.63 48.02 -34.66
N ARG A 205 -15.73 47.70 -33.71
CA ARG A 205 -15.03 48.71 -32.90
C ARG A 205 -14.17 49.63 -33.77
N ALA A 206 -13.48 49.10 -34.78
CA ALA A 206 -12.69 49.91 -35.71
C ALA A 206 -13.58 50.91 -36.48
N MET A 207 -14.69 50.43 -37.06
CA MET A 207 -15.64 51.32 -37.78
C MET A 207 -16.26 52.39 -36.89
N VAL A 208 -16.58 52.08 -35.63
CA VAL A 208 -17.08 53.07 -34.67
C VAL A 208 -16.02 54.13 -34.38
N SER A 209 -14.75 53.73 -34.23
CA SER A 209 -13.64 54.68 -34.04
C SER A 209 -13.48 55.63 -35.22
N GLU A 210 -13.53 55.13 -36.45
CA GLU A 210 -13.45 55.96 -37.66
C GLU A 210 -14.62 56.96 -37.75
N LYS A 211 -15.84 56.51 -37.47
CA LYS A 211 -17.01 57.40 -37.45
C LYS A 211 -16.91 58.47 -36.37
N ASN A 212 -16.39 58.14 -35.19
CA ASN A 212 -16.20 59.12 -34.12
C ASN A 212 -15.20 60.21 -34.54
N GLN A 213 -14.09 59.84 -35.21
CA GLN A 213 -13.14 60.82 -35.75
C GLN A 213 -13.79 61.73 -36.81
N LEU A 214 -14.63 61.17 -37.68
CA LEU A 214 -15.36 61.97 -38.67
C LEU A 214 -16.31 62.97 -38.00
N ILE A 215 -17.04 62.55 -36.97
CA ILE A 215 -17.96 63.41 -36.21
C ILE A 215 -17.20 64.57 -35.58
N GLU A 216 -16.05 64.30 -34.94
CA GLU A 216 -15.21 65.33 -34.32
C GLU A 216 -14.73 66.36 -35.34
N ASN A 217 -14.29 65.91 -36.53
CA ASN A 217 -13.88 66.80 -37.62
C ASN A 217 -15.04 67.68 -38.11
N LEU A 218 -16.24 67.11 -38.28
CA LEU A 218 -17.42 67.87 -38.70
C LEU A 218 -17.87 68.88 -37.64
N GLN A 219 -17.78 68.52 -36.35
CA GLN A 219 -18.08 69.43 -35.24
C GLN A 219 -17.12 70.62 -35.21
N LYS A 220 -15.82 70.38 -35.47
CA LYS A 220 -14.82 71.44 -35.57
C LYS A 220 -15.14 72.40 -36.72
N ASP A 221 -15.38 71.90 -37.92
CA ASP A 221 -15.74 72.71 -39.11
C ASP A 221 -17.04 73.52 -38.89
N ALA A 222 -18.06 72.90 -38.28
CA ALA A 222 -19.30 73.59 -37.94
C ALA A 222 -19.08 74.74 -36.93
N THR A 223 -18.20 74.54 -35.95
CA THR A 223 -17.85 75.55 -34.94
C THR A 223 -17.09 76.73 -35.58
N GLU A 224 -16.11 76.44 -36.44
CA GLU A 224 -15.36 77.46 -37.19
C GLU A 224 -16.28 78.30 -38.08
N LYS A 225 -17.20 77.65 -38.80
CA LYS A 225 -18.22 78.34 -39.62
C LYS A 225 -19.17 79.19 -38.78
N TYR A 226 -19.61 78.69 -37.63
CA TYR A 226 -20.49 79.44 -36.72
C TYR A 226 -19.80 80.73 -36.23
N LEU A 227 -18.52 80.64 -35.83
CA LEU A 227 -17.74 81.81 -35.42
C LEU A 227 -17.62 82.84 -36.57
N MET A 228 -17.37 82.41 -37.81
CA MET A 228 -17.36 83.29 -38.97
C MET A 228 -18.69 84.01 -39.18
N ILE A 229 -19.82 83.30 -39.04
CA ILE A 229 -21.15 83.90 -39.19
C ILE A 229 -21.37 84.97 -38.12
N VAL A 230 -21.00 84.70 -36.86
CA VAL A 230 -21.11 85.67 -35.76
C VAL A 230 -20.25 86.91 -36.04
N GLU A 231 -19.02 86.73 -36.54
CA GLU A 231 -18.12 87.83 -36.92
C GLU A 231 -18.72 88.68 -38.05
N GLN A 232 -19.25 88.03 -39.10
CA GLN A 232 -19.90 88.71 -40.22
C GLN A 232 -21.16 89.47 -39.78
N GLN A 233 -21.99 88.89 -38.92
CA GLN A 233 -23.17 89.56 -38.35
C GLN A 233 -22.79 90.82 -37.57
N LYS A 234 -21.70 90.78 -36.81
CA LYS A 234 -21.18 91.93 -36.06
C LYS A 234 -20.74 93.07 -36.99
N LEU A 235 -20.06 92.74 -38.10
CA LEU A 235 -19.61 93.73 -39.09
C LEU A 235 -20.80 94.38 -39.84
N LEU A 236 -21.85 93.62 -40.14
CA LEU A 236 -23.06 94.16 -40.77
C LEU A 236 -23.79 95.14 -39.84
N ALA A 237 -23.96 94.77 -38.56
CA ALA A 237 -24.61 95.63 -37.57
C ALA A 237 -23.88 96.99 -37.37
N GLN A 238 -22.56 97.05 -37.59
CA GLN A 238 -21.80 98.30 -37.52
C GLN A 238 -22.00 99.19 -38.76
N LYS A 239 -22.28 98.60 -39.92
CA LYS A 239 -22.51 99.35 -41.17
C LYS A 239 -23.93 99.94 -41.25
N ASP A 240 -24.92 99.27 -40.66
CA ASP A 240 -26.31 99.75 -40.68
C ASP A 240 -26.57 100.90 -39.67
N GLY A 241 -25.60 101.21 -38.80
CA GLY A 241 -25.68 102.28 -37.79
C GLY A 241 -24.95 103.59 -38.15
N GLN A 242 -24.42 103.72 -39.37
CA GLN A 242 -23.77 104.93 -39.92
C GLN A 242 -24.63 105.57 -40.99
#